data_AF-Q2NSP5-F1
#
_entry.id   AF-Q2NSP5-F1
#
_cell.length_a   1.000
_cell.length_b   1.000
_cell.length_c   1.000
_cell.angle_alpha   90.00
_cell.angle_beta   90.00
_cell.angle_gamma   90.00
#
_symmetry.space_group_name_H-M   'P 1'
#
loop_
_entity.id
_entity.type
_entity.pdbx_description
1 polymer ?
#
loop_
_entity_poly.entity_id
_entity_poly.type
_entity_poly.pdbx_seq_one_letter_code
_entity_poly.pdbx_strand_id
1 'polypeptide(L)'
;MRWVMARPALLFYPLAIEQRYQKALERLAKAVIQRVKSDIPPLVDHDRNDATLSSLSDTVSGFFAVLRVKLRAIADEVKPEMDAATLILPQTVTETNAFAKGVTERTLARGISRKGVPLKVKIPDGAPPDLVERFIAENVALITSIPEEYLGNVHSTVMRAWEQGAGRKAISDLLAPMVDPQSAPPVKRARLIARDQTGKLTGQMQRYRQQQAGITHYIWHTMEDSRVRHNHALLDGQTLS
;
A
#
# COMPACT_ATOMS: atom_id res chain seq x y z
N MET A 1 27.40 -32.10 -21.02
CA MET A 1 27.82 -30.96 -20.18
C MET A 1 26.57 -30.22 -19.71
N ARG A 2 26.11 -30.45 -18.47
CA ARG A 2 25.00 -29.66 -17.89
C ARG A 2 25.60 -28.38 -17.34
N TRP A 3 25.24 -27.24 -17.92
CA TRP A 3 25.57 -25.93 -17.38
C TRP A 3 24.82 -25.76 -16.06
N VAL A 4 25.49 -25.97 -14.94
CA VAL A 4 25.01 -25.53 -13.63
C VAL A 4 25.18 -24.02 -13.61
N MET A 5 24.16 -23.29 -14.07
CA MET A 5 24.12 -21.83 -13.99
C MET A 5 24.20 -21.44 -12.52
N ALA A 6 25.29 -20.78 -12.14
CA ALA A 6 25.50 -20.32 -10.78
C ALA A 6 24.32 -19.44 -10.34
N ARG A 7 23.70 -19.80 -9.20
CA ARG A 7 22.61 -19.06 -8.54
C ARG A 7 22.92 -17.57 -8.51
N PRO A 8 22.02 -16.67 -8.98
CA PRO A 8 22.23 -15.25 -8.79
C PRO A 8 22.22 -14.93 -7.29
N ALA A 9 23.38 -14.54 -6.77
CA ALA A 9 23.55 -14.17 -5.38
C ALA A 9 22.84 -12.84 -5.10
N LEU A 10 21.85 -12.90 -4.20
CA LEU A 10 21.09 -11.80 -3.58
C LEU A 10 20.11 -11.07 -4.52
N LEU A 11 18.82 -11.30 -4.31
CA LEU A 11 17.77 -10.37 -4.74
C LEU A 11 17.89 -9.10 -3.88
N PHE A 12 18.40 -8.03 -4.49
CA PHE A 12 18.52 -6.74 -3.83
C PHE A 12 17.13 -6.11 -3.68
N TYR A 13 16.64 -6.04 -2.44
CA TYR A 13 15.35 -5.45 -2.09
C TYR A 13 15.52 -4.23 -1.16
N PRO A 14 14.88 -3.09 -1.42
CA PRO A 14 15.06 -1.86 -0.63
C PRO A 14 14.18 -1.84 0.64
N LEU A 15 14.54 -2.68 1.61
CA LEU A 15 13.76 -2.86 2.84
C LEU A 15 13.54 -1.56 3.63
N ALA A 16 14.56 -0.69 3.71
CA ALA A 16 14.44 0.58 4.44
C ALA A 16 13.41 1.54 3.80
N ILE A 17 13.30 1.53 2.46
CA ILE A 17 12.35 2.34 1.71
C ILE A 17 10.93 1.80 1.94
N GLU A 18 10.74 0.48 1.81
CA GLU A 18 9.47 -0.21 2.10
C GLU A 18 9.00 0.12 3.52
N GLN A 19 9.87 -0.05 4.52
CA GLN A 19 9.53 0.19 5.93
C GLN A 19 9.14 1.63 6.20
N ARG A 20 9.78 2.61 5.56
CA ARG A 20 9.40 4.03 5.70
C ARG A 20 8.01 4.27 5.10
N TYR A 21 7.76 3.77 3.90
CA TYR A 21 6.47 3.92 3.26
C TYR A 21 5.36 3.22 4.05
N GLN A 22 5.60 1.98 4.47
CA GLN A 22 4.72 1.21 5.35
C GLN A 22 4.39 1.96 6.63
N LYS A 23 5.39 2.55 7.31
CA LYS A 23 5.15 3.32 8.54
C LYS A 23 4.23 4.52 8.31
N ALA A 24 4.36 5.21 7.18
CA ALA A 24 3.47 6.34 6.85
C ALA A 24 2.03 5.87 6.61
N LEU A 25 1.84 4.81 5.81
CA LEU A 25 0.51 4.25 5.55
C LEU A 25 -0.13 3.65 6.81
N GLU A 26 0.65 2.99 7.67
CA GLU A 26 0.17 2.48 8.94
C GLU A 26 -0.25 3.58 9.90
N ARG A 27 0.39 4.76 9.87
CA ARG A 27 -0.03 5.92 10.67
C ARG A 27 -1.41 6.40 10.24
N LEU A 28 -1.62 6.58 8.93
CA LEU A 28 -2.94 6.90 8.38
C LEU A 28 -4.00 5.86 8.77
N ALA A 29 -3.69 4.57 8.57
CA ALA A 29 -4.58 3.47 8.93
C ALA A 29 -4.94 3.49 10.42
N LYS A 30 -3.96 3.69 11.31
CA LYS A 30 -4.19 3.75 12.76
C LYS A 30 -4.99 4.99 13.15
N ALA A 31 -4.74 6.13 12.52
CA ALA A 31 -5.48 7.37 12.76
C ALA A 31 -6.98 7.18 12.46
N VAL A 32 -7.33 6.66 11.28
CA VAL A 32 -8.73 6.42 10.94
C VAL A 32 -9.39 5.38 11.85
N ILE A 33 -8.67 4.34 12.27
CA ILE A 33 -9.16 3.36 13.24
C ILE A 33 -9.45 4.02 14.59
N GLN A 34 -8.53 4.86 15.09
CA GLN A 34 -8.73 5.53 16.38
C GLN A 34 -9.92 6.50 16.34
N ARG A 35 -10.10 7.24 15.25
CA ARG A 35 -11.25 8.13 15.07
C ARG A 35 -12.58 7.37 15.04
N VAL A 36 -12.64 6.28 14.30
CA VAL A 36 -13.83 5.41 14.31
C VAL A 36 -14.10 4.87 15.71
N LYS A 37 -13.06 4.46 16.44
CA LYS A 37 -13.17 3.96 17.81
C LYS A 37 -13.66 5.01 18.81
N SER A 38 -13.25 6.28 18.66
CA SER A 38 -13.68 7.35 19.57
C SER A 38 -15.06 7.91 19.24
N ASP A 39 -15.36 8.06 17.95
CA ASP A 39 -16.46 8.93 17.51
C ASP A 39 -17.73 8.17 17.14
N ILE A 40 -17.63 6.90 16.75
CA ILE A 40 -18.79 6.09 16.35
C ILE A 40 -19.54 5.50 17.55
N PRO A 41 -18.89 4.90 18.58
CA PRO A 41 -19.61 4.36 19.72
C PRO A 41 -20.55 5.36 20.41
N PRO A 42 -20.17 6.63 20.67
CA PRO A 42 -21.10 7.61 21.27
C PRO A 42 -22.37 7.86 20.44
N LEU A 43 -22.30 7.73 19.11
CA LEU A 43 -23.47 7.86 18.23
C LEU A 43 -24.42 6.67 18.36
N VAL A 44 -23.86 5.48 18.58
CA VAL A 44 -24.60 4.23 18.73
C VAL A 44 -25.16 4.11 20.16
N ASP A 45 -24.40 4.56 21.15
CA ASP A 45 -24.70 4.44 22.58
C ASP A 45 -25.48 5.64 23.13
N HIS A 46 -25.87 6.61 22.30
CA HIS A 46 -26.40 7.90 22.76
C HIS A 46 -27.50 7.75 23.82
N ASP A 47 -27.22 8.35 24.98
CA ASP A 47 -28.15 8.48 26.10
C ASP A 47 -29.30 9.42 25.70
N ARG A 48 -30.52 9.15 26.16
CA ARG A 48 -31.78 9.83 25.76
C ARG A 48 -31.84 11.33 26.09
N ASN A 49 -30.77 11.92 26.63
CA ASN A 49 -30.75 13.25 27.24
C ASN A 49 -30.22 14.39 26.34
N ASP A 50 -29.77 14.11 25.11
CA ASP A 50 -29.52 15.17 24.11
C ASP A 50 -30.77 15.34 23.23
N ALA A 51 -31.56 16.37 23.55
CA ALA A 51 -32.86 16.65 22.92
C ALA A 51 -32.75 16.94 21.41
N THR A 52 -31.59 17.41 20.95
CA THR A 52 -31.34 17.78 19.54
C THR A 52 -31.00 16.59 18.66
N LEU A 53 -30.29 15.59 19.19
CA LEU A 53 -29.92 14.37 18.45
C LEU A 53 -30.97 13.26 18.58
N SER A 54 -31.69 13.18 19.70
CA SER A 54 -32.73 12.16 19.93
C SER A 54 -33.84 12.23 18.88
N SER A 55 -34.49 13.39 18.74
CA SER A 55 -35.60 13.61 17.78
C SER A 55 -35.25 13.31 16.31
N LEU A 56 -34.00 13.51 15.89
CA LEU A 56 -33.57 13.25 14.52
C LEU A 56 -33.08 11.80 14.35
N SER A 57 -32.39 11.23 15.34
CA SER A 57 -31.88 9.85 15.27
C SER A 57 -32.97 8.78 15.48
N ASP A 58 -34.13 9.16 16.02
CA ASP A 58 -35.27 8.24 16.22
C ASP A 58 -35.84 7.67 14.90
N THR A 59 -35.48 8.28 13.75
CA THR A 59 -35.77 7.76 12.42
C THR A 59 -34.53 7.18 11.76
N VAL A 60 -34.73 6.11 10.98
CA VAL A 60 -33.68 5.49 10.14
C VAL A 60 -32.96 6.54 9.29
N SER A 61 -33.70 7.42 8.61
CA SER A 61 -33.11 8.46 7.73
C SER A 61 -32.30 9.52 8.48
N GLY A 62 -32.69 9.90 9.70
CA GLY A 62 -31.95 10.90 10.47
C GLY A 62 -30.69 10.32 11.11
N PHE A 63 -30.72 9.08 11.61
CA PHE A 63 -29.50 8.37 12.01
C PHE A 63 -28.51 8.27 10.84
N PHE A 64 -29.01 7.96 9.63
CA PHE A 64 -28.18 7.89 8.42
C PHE A 64 -27.54 9.24 8.06
N ALA A 65 -28.25 10.35 8.26
CA ALA A 65 -27.69 11.68 8.05
C ALA A 65 -26.56 11.98 9.05
N VAL A 66 -26.79 11.70 10.34
CA VAL A 66 -25.79 11.92 11.41
C VAL A 66 -24.54 11.07 11.20
N LEU A 67 -24.71 9.77 10.92
CA LEU A 67 -23.59 8.86 10.68
C LEU A 67 -22.74 9.32 9.49
N ARG A 68 -23.36 9.73 8.38
CA ARG A 68 -22.63 10.24 7.20
C ARG A 68 -21.86 11.51 7.51
N VAL A 69 -22.44 12.46 8.24
CA VAL A 69 -21.76 13.69 8.65
C VAL A 69 -20.55 13.36 9.52
N LYS A 70 -20.69 12.42 10.45
CA LYS A 70 -19.60 12.01 11.35
C LYS A 70 -18.48 11.28 10.62
N LEU A 71 -18.81 10.35 9.72
CA LEU A 71 -17.79 9.67 8.91
C LEU A 71 -17.04 10.63 7.99
N ARG A 72 -17.73 11.65 7.45
CA ARG A 72 -17.08 12.71 6.68
C ARG A 72 -16.13 13.54 7.54
N ALA A 73 -16.55 13.92 8.75
CA ALA A 73 -15.68 14.62 9.69
C ALA A 73 -14.42 13.80 10.02
N ILE A 74 -14.56 12.49 10.24
CA ILE A 74 -13.43 11.59 10.44
C ILE A 74 -12.49 11.60 9.23
N ALA A 75 -13.03 11.55 8.01
CA ALA A 75 -12.23 11.60 6.78
C ALA A 75 -11.43 12.92 6.68
N ASP A 76 -12.04 14.05 7.04
CA ASP A 76 -11.40 15.36 7.06
C ASP A 76 -10.31 15.44 8.16
N GLU A 77 -10.54 14.83 9.32
CA GLU A 77 -9.60 14.83 10.45
C GLU A 77 -8.33 13.99 10.22
N VAL A 78 -8.39 12.95 9.37
CA VAL A 78 -7.21 12.11 9.03
C VAL A 78 -6.44 12.62 7.81
N LYS A 79 -6.88 13.75 7.23
CA LYS A 79 -6.22 14.40 6.09
C LYS A 79 -4.74 14.73 6.36
N PRO A 80 -4.32 15.20 7.54
CA PRO A 80 -2.90 15.45 7.81
C PRO A 80 -2.02 14.20 7.66
N GLU A 81 -2.47 13.03 8.13
CA GLU A 81 -1.76 11.77 7.96
C GLU A 81 -1.74 11.31 6.49
N MET A 82 -2.83 11.56 5.76
CA MET A 82 -2.93 11.28 4.33
C MET A 82 -1.96 12.13 3.51
N ASP A 83 -1.91 13.43 3.80
CA ASP A 83 -0.99 14.38 3.17
C ASP A 83 0.47 14.02 3.51
N ALA A 84 0.75 13.65 4.76
CA ALA A 84 2.08 13.18 5.17
C ALA A 84 2.51 11.89 4.43
N ALA A 85 1.59 10.95 4.22
CA ALA A 85 1.86 9.75 3.44
C ALA A 85 2.09 10.04 1.94
N THR A 86 1.41 11.05 1.40
CA THR A 86 1.59 11.51 0.02
C THR A 86 2.93 12.25 -0.17
N LEU A 87 3.31 13.06 0.82
CA LEU A 87 4.52 13.88 0.77
C LEU A 87 5.81 13.06 0.66
N ILE A 88 5.82 11.80 1.13
CA ILE A 88 6.99 10.94 1.05
C ILE A 88 7.14 10.22 -0.30
N LEU A 89 6.17 10.30 -1.22
CA LEU A 89 6.24 9.62 -2.51
C LEU A 89 7.43 10.09 -3.38
N PRO A 90 7.71 11.41 -3.53
CA PRO A 90 8.87 11.88 -4.28
C PRO A 90 10.20 11.39 -3.70
N GLN A 91 10.31 11.35 -2.36
CA GLN A 91 11.47 10.80 -1.68
C GLN A 91 11.61 9.29 -1.94
N THR A 92 10.51 8.56 -1.87
CA THR A 92 10.46 7.11 -2.16
C THR A 92 10.96 6.82 -3.58
N VAL A 93 10.54 7.62 -4.56
CA VAL A 93 11.03 7.54 -5.95
C VAL A 93 12.53 7.80 -6.03
N THR A 94 13.00 8.88 -5.40
CA THR A 94 14.41 9.29 -5.43
C THR A 94 15.32 8.22 -4.82
N GLU A 95 14.96 7.73 -3.64
CA GLU A 95 15.70 6.68 -2.92
C GLU A 95 15.70 5.36 -3.70
N THR A 96 14.56 4.99 -4.32
CA THR A 96 14.47 3.76 -5.12
C THR A 96 15.29 3.85 -6.39
N ASN A 97 15.33 5.02 -7.04
CA ASN A 97 16.17 5.25 -8.21
C ASN A 97 17.67 5.15 -7.86
N ALA A 98 18.09 5.73 -6.74
CA ALA A 98 19.46 5.63 -6.23
C ALA A 98 19.83 4.18 -5.86
N PHE A 99 18.91 3.46 -5.21
CA PHE A 99 19.07 2.04 -4.91
C PHE A 99 19.25 1.21 -6.18
N ALA A 100 18.37 1.40 -7.17
CA ALA A 100 18.42 0.70 -8.45
C ALA A 100 19.71 0.99 -9.23
N LYS A 101 20.23 2.23 -9.16
CA LYS A 101 21.54 2.60 -9.70
C LYS A 101 22.64 1.75 -9.09
N GLY A 102 22.76 1.75 -7.76
CA GLY A 102 23.81 0.98 -7.07
C GLY A 102 23.69 -0.53 -7.26
N VAL A 103 22.49 -1.07 -7.44
CA VAL A 103 22.29 -2.49 -7.81
C VAL A 103 22.77 -2.77 -9.24
N THR A 104 22.41 -1.91 -10.19
CA THR A 104 22.80 -2.04 -11.60
C THR A 104 24.31 -1.96 -11.75
N GLU A 105 24.96 -0.97 -11.14
CA GLU A 105 26.42 -0.78 -11.17
C GLU A 105 27.16 -2.01 -10.63
N ARG A 106 26.72 -2.55 -9.47
CA ARG A 106 27.31 -3.78 -8.89
C ARG A 106 27.11 -5.01 -9.79
N THR A 107 25.94 -5.12 -10.41
CA THR A 107 25.61 -6.26 -11.28
C THR A 107 26.40 -6.20 -12.58
N LEU A 108 26.48 -5.03 -13.21
CA LEU A 108 27.27 -4.81 -14.40
C LEU A 108 28.77 -5.00 -14.12
N ALA A 109 29.32 -4.46 -13.03
CA ALA A 109 30.72 -4.65 -12.68
C ALA A 109 31.08 -6.15 -12.56
N ARG A 110 30.22 -6.95 -11.91
CA ARG A 110 30.39 -8.42 -11.80
C ARG A 110 30.28 -9.12 -13.16
N GLY A 111 29.36 -8.70 -14.03
CA GLY A 111 29.18 -9.26 -15.37
C GLY A 111 30.32 -8.91 -16.33
N ILE A 112 30.81 -7.67 -16.27
CA ILE A 112 31.93 -7.15 -17.07
C ILE A 112 33.23 -7.86 -16.69
N SER A 113 33.52 -8.06 -15.40
CA SER A 113 34.70 -8.83 -14.97
C SER A 113 34.71 -10.27 -15.50
N ARG A 114 33.55 -10.84 -15.85
CA ARG A 114 33.46 -12.19 -16.44
C ARG A 114 33.57 -12.23 -17.95
N LYS A 115 33.23 -11.15 -18.66
CA LYS A 115 33.16 -11.13 -20.15
C LYS A 115 34.11 -10.16 -20.84
N GLY A 116 34.84 -9.30 -20.11
CA GLY A 116 35.87 -8.43 -20.67
C GLY A 116 35.36 -7.30 -21.59
N VAL A 117 34.05 -7.07 -21.69
CA VAL A 117 33.46 -6.03 -22.54
C VAL A 117 33.19 -4.76 -21.71
N PRO A 118 33.90 -3.65 -21.96
CA PRO A 118 33.57 -2.38 -21.33
C PRO A 118 32.25 -1.84 -21.89
N LEU A 119 31.20 -1.87 -21.08
CA LEU A 119 29.94 -1.16 -21.36
C LEU A 119 30.20 0.34 -21.22
N LYS A 120 30.55 1.02 -22.31
CA LYS A 120 30.47 2.49 -22.41
C LYS A 120 29.01 2.89 -22.60
N VAL A 121 28.15 2.55 -21.64
CA VAL A 121 26.75 2.91 -21.70
C VAL A 121 26.46 3.99 -20.67
N LYS A 122 26.12 5.19 -21.16
CA LYS A 122 25.64 6.27 -20.32
C LYS A 122 24.20 5.96 -19.93
N ILE A 123 24.02 5.35 -18.77
CA ILE A 123 22.70 5.16 -18.17
C ILE A 123 22.27 6.50 -17.58
N PRO A 124 21.07 7.03 -17.92
CA PRO A 124 20.54 8.24 -17.29
C PRO A 124 20.52 8.14 -15.76
N ASP A 125 20.90 9.22 -15.09
CA ASP A 125 20.92 9.25 -13.62
C ASP A 125 19.51 9.34 -13.02
N GLY A 126 18.60 10.04 -13.71
CA GLY A 126 17.22 10.26 -13.28
C GLY A 126 16.31 9.05 -13.49
N ALA A 127 15.28 8.98 -12.64
CA ALA A 127 14.11 8.15 -12.89
C ALA A 127 13.39 8.63 -14.17
N PRO A 128 12.81 7.72 -14.98
CA PRO A 128 12.05 8.12 -16.15
C PRO A 128 10.79 8.91 -15.74
N PRO A 129 10.55 10.12 -16.28
CA PRO A 129 9.47 11.01 -15.79
C PRO A 129 8.08 10.38 -15.81
N ASP A 130 7.76 9.64 -16.86
CA ASP A 130 6.48 8.94 -17.03
C ASP A 130 6.25 7.87 -15.95
N LEU A 131 7.31 7.17 -15.53
CA LEU A 131 7.25 6.22 -14.43
C LEU A 131 7.01 6.93 -13.09
N VAL A 132 7.67 8.07 -12.87
CA VAL A 132 7.49 8.87 -11.65
C VAL A 132 6.05 9.37 -11.54
N GLU A 133 5.52 9.97 -12.61
CA GLU A 133 4.16 10.49 -12.66
C GLU A 133 3.13 9.38 -12.41
N ARG A 134 3.25 8.24 -13.09
CA ARG A 134 2.36 7.09 -12.89
C ARG A 134 2.43 6.55 -11.47
N PHE A 135 3.63 6.39 -10.92
CA PHE A 135 3.82 5.90 -9.56
C PHE A 135 3.16 6.84 -8.55
N ILE A 136 3.39 8.15 -8.66
CA ILE A 136 2.79 9.13 -7.75
C ILE A 136 1.27 9.10 -7.87
N ALA A 137 0.72 9.14 -9.08
CA ALA A 137 -0.73 9.12 -9.30
C ALA A 137 -1.40 7.85 -8.74
N GLU A 138 -0.85 6.67 -9.03
CA GLU A 138 -1.35 5.39 -8.50
C GLU A 138 -1.29 5.37 -6.98
N ASN A 139 -0.17 5.83 -6.39
CA ASN A 139 0.02 5.76 -4.95
C ASN A 139 -0.81 6.79 -4.19
N VAL A 140 -1.07 7.97 -4.76
CA VAL A 140 -2.05 8.93 -4.23
C VAL A 140 -3.43 8.29 -4.17
N ALA A 141 -3.90 7.67 -5.26
CA ALA A 141 -5.18 6.98 -5.28
C ALA A 141 -5.25 5.83 -4.25
N LEU A 142 -4.20 5.04 -4.12
CA LEU A 142 -4.11 3.97 -3.11
C LEU A 142 -4.14 4.52 -1.68
N ILE A 143 -3.43 5.61 -1.40
CA ILE A 143 -3.43 6.30 -0.11
C ILE A 143 -4.85 6.78 0.24
N THR A 144 -5.50 7.46 -0.70
CA THR A 144 -6.88 7.97 -0.54
C THR A 144 -7.89 6.83 -0.31
N SER A 145 -7.70 5.68 -0.97
CA SER A 145 -8.60 4.54 -0.80
C SER A 145 -8.60 3.92 0.60
N ILE A 146 -7.55 4.10 1.40
CA ILE A 146 -7.43 3.48 2.73
C ILE A 146 -8.56 3.95 3.67
N PRO A 147 -8.72 5.26 3.95
CA PRO A 147 -9.83 5.74 4.77
C PRO A 147 -11.18 5.55 4.07
N GLU A 148 -11.29 5.77 2.75
CA GLU A 148 -12.55 5.67 2.02
C GLU A 148 -13.19 4.27 2.12
N GLU A 149 -12.42 3.22 1.82
CA GLU A 149 -12.92 1.85 1.90
C GLU A 149 -13.27 1.47 3.34
N TYR A 150 -12.46 1.87 4.30
CA TYR A 150 -12.70 1.55 5.71
C TYR A 150 -13.96 2.23 6.25
N LEU A 151 -14.11 3.53 6.03
CA LEU A 151 -15.28 4.29 6.48
C LEU A 151 -16.54 3.85 5.74
N GLY A 152 -16.44 3.49 4.45
CA GLY A 152 -17.55 2.88 3.70
C GLY A 152 -17.98 1.53 4.26
N ASN A 153 -17.03 0.70 4.71
CA ASN A 153 -17.32 -0.57 5.37
C ASN A 153 -17.97 -0.36 6.75
N VAL A 154 -17.48 0.60 7.55
CA VAL A 154 -18.08 0.98 8.83
C VAL A 154 -19.51 1.44 8.63
N HIS A 155 -19.73 2.38 7.70
CA HIS A 155 -21.07 2.83 7.31
C HIS A 155 -21.98 1.65 7.00
N SER A 156 -21.61 0.83 6.01
CA SER A 156 -22.44 -0.29 5.55
C SER A 156 -22.74 -1.31 6.66
N THR A 157 -21.82 -1.50 7.60
CA THR A 157 -21.98 -2.45 8.70
C THR A 157 -22.97 -1.92 9.74
N VAL A 158 -22.81 -0.67 10.16
CA VAL A 158 -23.72 -0.01 11.12
C VAL A 158 -25.13 0.10 10.54
N MET A 159 -25.23 0.45 9.26
CA MET A 159 -26.51 0.62 8.55
C MET A 159 -27.30 -0.68 8.49
N ARG A 160 -26.67 -1.78 8.05
CA ARG A 160 -27.33 -3.09 8.00
C ARG A 160 -27.79 -3.56 9.37
N ALA A 161 -26.97 -3.35 10.39
CA ALA A 161 -27.32 -3.73 11.75
C ALA A 161 -28.54 -2.94 12.26
N TRP A 162 -28.56 -1.62 12.03
CA TRP A 162 -29.69 -0.76 12.38
C TRP A 162 -30.98 -1.15 11.65
N GLU A 163 -30.91 -1.38 10.33
CA GLU A 163 -32.06 -1.82 9.51
C GLU A 163 -32.63 -3.17 9.97
N GLN A 164 -31.80 -4.06 10.52
CA GLN A 164 -32.21 -5.34 11.09
C GLN A 164 -32.78 -5.21 12.51
N GLY A 165 -32.92 -3.99 13.03
CA GLY A 165 -33.37 -3.74 14.40
C GLY A 165 -32.36 -4.18 15.46
N ALA A 166 -31.08 -4.29 15.11
CA ALA A 166 -30.04 -4.64 16.07
C ALA A 166 -29.99 -3.58 17.17
N GLY A 167 -30.04 -4.03 18.42
CA GLY A 167 -29.85 -3.15 19.56
C GLY A 167 -28.46 -2.54 19.60
N ARG A 168 -28.32 -1.42 20.31
CA ARG A 168 -27.06 -0.64 20.44
C ARG A 168 -25.85 -1.50 20.79
N LYS A 169 -26.01 -2.39 21.78
CA LYS A 169 -25.00 -3.35 22.19
C LYS A 169 -24.52 -4.24 21.04
N ALA A 170 -25.44 -4.73 20.22
CA ALA A 170 -25.09 -5.57 19.07
C ALA A 170 -24.32 -4.78 18.00
N ILE A 171 -24.66 -3.50 17.76
CA ILE A 171 -23.90 -2.63 16.85
C ILE A 171 -22.49 -2.36 17.40
N SER A 172 -22.35 -2.11 18.70
CA SER A 172 -21.06 -1.94 19.37
C SER A 172 -20.20 -3.20 19.29
N ASP A 173 -20.79 -4.38 19.56
CA ASP A 173 -20.13 -5.68 19.44
C ASP A 173 -19.69 -5.97 17.99
N LEU A 174 -20.46 -5.53 16.98
CA LEU A 174 -20.10 -5.63 15.56
C LEU A 174 -18.94 -4.71 15.16
N LEU A 175 -18.83 -3.53 15.78
CA LEU A 175 -17.75 -2.58 15.52
C LEU A 175 -16.45 -2.94 16.23
N ALA A 176 -16.52 -3.59 17.39
CA ALA A 176 -15.37 -4.00 18.19
C ALA A 176 -14.23 -4.67 17.38
N PRO A 177 -14.47 -5.67 16.50
CA PRO A 177 -13.41 -6.26 15.68
C PRO A 177 -12.87 -5.32 14.59
N MET A 178 -13.65 -4.33 14.14
CA MET A 178 -13.21 -3.38 13.12
C MET A 178 -12.20 -2.36 13.68
N VAL A 179 -12.33 -2.06 14.97
CA VAL A 179 -11.48 -1.07 15.67
C VAL A 179 -10.30 -1.69 16.43
N ASP A 180 -10.16 -3.01 16.42
CA ASP A 180 -9.03 -3.70 17.03
C ASP A 180 -7.73 -3.43 16.25
N PRO A 181 -6.76 -2.70 16.82
CA PRO A 181 -5.54 -2.32 16.11
C PRO A 181 -4.65 -3.50 15.68
N GLN A 182 -4.82 -4.70 16.26
CA GLN A 182 -4.04 -5.89 15.87
C GLN A 182 -4.61 -6.62 14.64
N SER A 183 -5.91 -6.50 14.40
CA SER A 183 -6.61 -7.25 13.35
C SER A 183 -7.23 -6.37 12.26
N ALA A 184 -7.23 -5.04 12.46
CA ALA A 184 -7.94 -4.08 11.63
C ALA A 184 -7.54 -4.15 10.13
N PRO A 185 -8.54 -4.26 9.23
CA PRO A 185 -8.32 -4.31 7.78
C PRO A 185 -7.44 -3.19 7.20
N PRO A 186 -7.54 -1.91 7.63
CA PRO A 186 -6.74 -0.82 7.07
C PRO A 186 -5.23 -1.00 7.25
N VAL A 187 -4.79 -1.56 8.38
CA VAL A 187 -3.36 -1.81 8.66
C VAL A 187 -2.81 -2.90 7.72
N LYS A 188 -3.59 -3.96 7.50
CA LYS A 188 -3.22 -5.03 6.56
C LYS A 188 -3.10 -4.49 5.13
N ARG A 189 -4.06 -3.65 4.72
CA ARG A 189 -4.04 -2.98 3.40
C ARG A 189 -2.83 -2.05 3.26
N ALA A 190 -2.54 -1.23 4.27
CA ALA A 190 -1.36 -0.35 4.28
C ALA A 190 -0.04 -1.12 4.07
N ARG A 191 0.13 -2.26 4.76
CA ARG A 191 1.30 -3.13 4.59
C ARG A 191 1.39 -3.72 3.17
N LEU A 192 0.25 -4.17 2.65
CA LEU A 192 0.18 -4.74 1.30
C LEU A 192 0.56 -3.70 0.24
N ILE A 193 0.00 -2.48 0.33
CA ILE A 193 0.30 -1.37 -0.58
C ILE A 193 1.79 -1.05 -0.55
N ALA A 194 2.37 -0.83 0.64
CA ALA A 194 3.79 -0.48 0.74
C ALA A 194 4.70 -1.52 0.08
N ARG A 195 4.49 -2.79 0.42
CA ARG A 195 5.26 -3.91 -0.14
C ARG A 195 5.14 -4.02 -1.65
N ASP A 196 3.90 -3.99 -2.16
CA ASP A 196 3.59 -4.13 -3.59
C ASP A 196 4.20 -2.98 -4.39
N GLN A 197 3.96 -1.74 -3.95
CA GLN A 197 4.35 -0.54 -4.66
C GLN A 197 5.87 -0.31 -4.62
N THR A 198 6.52 -0.57 -3.47
CA THR A 198 7.99 -0.56 -3.42
C THR A 198 8.61 -1.63 -4.32
N GLY A 199 8.02 -2.83 -4.35
CA GLY A 199 8.47 -3.92 -5.24
C GLY A 199 8.33 -3.57 -6.72
N LYS A 200 7.14 -3.08 -7.13
CA LYS A 200 6.85 -2.64 -8.50
C LYS A 200 7.80 -1.54 -8.96
N LEU A 201 7.93 -0.47 -8.16
CA LEU A 201 8.81 0.66 -8.48
C LEU A 201 10.25 0.20 -8.64
N THR A 202 10.74 -0.64 -7.71
CA THR A 202 12.11 -1.18 -7.76
C THR A 202 12.34 -1.98 -9.03
N GLY A 203 11.42 -2.87 -9.39
CA GLY A 203 11.49 -3.68 -10.61
C GLY A 203 11.47 -2.82 -11.88
N GLN A 204 10.58 -1.82 -11.94
CA GLN A 204 10.47 -0.91 -13.08
C GLN A 204 11.74 -0.05 -13.24
N MET A 205 12.32 0.46 -12.15
CA MET A 205 13.57 1.22 -12.17
C MET A 205 14.76 0.36 -12.62
N GLN A 206 14.86 -0.88 -12.14
CA GLN A 206 15.91 -1.80 -12.58
C GLN A 206 15.76 -2.15 -14.06
N ARG A 207 14.54 -2.47 -14.51
CA ARG A 207 14.26 -2.76 -15.91
C ARG A 207 14.67 -1.58 -16.80
N TYR A 208 14.25 -0.37 -16.45
CA TYR A 208 14.61 0.84 -17.19
C TYR A 208 16.13 0.97 -17.30
N ARG A 209 16.86 0.88 -16.19
CA ARG A 209 18.33 0.99 -16.19
C ARG A 209 19.02 -0.09 -17.01
N GLN A 210 18.54 -1.33 -16.94
CA GLN A 210 19.06 -2.44 -17.73
C GLN A 210 18.83 -2.23 -19.24
N GLN A 211 17.64 -1.77 -19.64
CA GLN A 211 17.34 -1.43 -21.03
C GLN A 211 18.23 -0.30 -21.52
N GLN A 212 18.41 0.75 -20.71
CA GLN A 212 19.34 1.83 -21.02
C GLN A 212 20.79 1.33 -21.14
N ALA A 213 21.16 0.27 -20.40
CA ALA A 213 22.45 -0.42 -20.49
C ALA A 213 22.59 -1.33 -21.74
N GLY A 214 21.56 -1.42 -22.59
CA GLY A 214 21.54 -2.30 -23.77
C GLY A 214 21.19 -3.75 -23.48
N ILE A 215 20.69 -4.08 -22.28
CA ILE A 215 20.22 -5.42 -21.95
C ILE A 215 18.83 -5.60 -22.54
N THR A 216 18.70 -6.52 -23.49
CA THR A 216 17.46 -6.79 -24.25
C THR A 216 16.75 -8.08 -23.85
N HIS A 217 17.39 -8.92 -23.04
CA HIS A 217 16.84 -10.22 -22.63
C HIS A 217 17.12 -10.45 -21.15
N TYR A 218 16.18 -11.08 -20.45
CA TYR A 218 16.30 -11.50 -19.07
C TYR A 218 15.85 -12.94 -18.90
N ILE A 219 16.46 -13.66 -17.97
CA ILE A 219 16.01 -14.99 -17.55
C ILE A 219 15.16 -14.77 -16.31
N TRP A 220 13.90 -15.21 -16.36
CA TRP A 220 13.03 -15.17 -15.21
C TRP A 220 13.47 -16.21 -14.20
N HIS A 221 13.62 -15.80 -12.94
CA HIS A 221 13.89 -16.69 -11.83
C HIS A 221 12.92 -16.40 -10.69
N THR A 222 12.39 -17.44 -10.10
CA THR A 222 11.54 -17.42 -8.92
C THR A 222 12.39 -17.65 -7.66
N MET A 223 11.77 -17.42 -6.50
CA MET A 223 12.37 -17.75 -5.21
C MET A 223 12.37 -19.25 -4.90
N GLU A 224 11.74 -20.08 -5.77
CA GLU A 224 11.54 -21.52 -5.58
C GLU A 224 10.92 -21.90 -4.20
N ASP A 225 10.20 -20.97 -3.56
CA ASP A 225 9.56 -21.20 -2.26
C ASP A 225 8.11 -21.69 -2.41
N SER A 226 7.55 -22.21 -1.31
CA SER A 226 6.17 -22.75 -1.29
C SER A 226 5.07 -21.72 -1.54
N ARG A 227 5.39 -20.41 -1.57
CA ARG A 227 4.47 -19.31 -1.82
C ARG A 227 4.51 -18.84 -3.27
N VAL A 228 5.40 -19.39 -4.11
CA VAL A 228 5.44 -19.10 -5.54
C VAL A 228 4.15 -19.60 -6.19
N ARG A 229 3.40 -18.68 -6.81
CA ARG A 229 2.18 -19.04 -7.56
C ARG A 229 2.55 -19.93 -8.74
N HIS A 230 1.70 -20.90 -9.06
CA HIS A 230 1.93 -21.86 -10.14
C HIS A 230 2.35 -21.19 -11.46
N ASN A 231 1.66 -20.13 -11.88
CA ASN A 231 2.00 -19.39 -13.11
C ASN A 231 3.39 -18.75 -13.09
N HIS A 232 3.90 -18.35 -11.92
CA HIS A 232 5.26 -17.80 -11.79
C HIS A 232 6.32 -18.90 -11.84
N ALA A 233 6.02 -20.08 -11.30
CA ALA A 233 6.90 -21.24 -11.38
C ALA A 233 7.05 -21.74 -12.83
N LEU A 234 5.99 -21.67 -13.64
CA LEU A 234 6.04 -22.02 -15.06
C LEU A 234 6.97 -21.11 -15.88
N LEU A 235 7.18 -19.87 -15.43
CA LEU A 235 8.08 -18.92 -16.08
C LEU A 235 9.54 -19.08 -15.62
N ASP A 236 9.81 -19.91 -14.61
CA ASP A 236 11.16 -20.12 -14.09
C ASP A 236 12.13 -20.66 -15.16
N GLY A 237 13.27 -20.00 -15.31
CA GLY A 237 14.28 -20.30 -16.32
C GLY A 237 13.93 -19.85 -17.74
N GLN A 238 12.77 -19.23 -17.98
CA GLN A 238 12.41 -18.74 -19.31
C GLN A 238 13.13 -17.43 -19.65
N THR A 239 13.61 -17.34 -20.90
CA THR A 239 14.12 -16.08 -21.46
C THR A 239 12.96 -15.23 -21.94
N LEU A 240 12.90 -14.02 -21.41
CA LEU A 240 11.92 -13.02 -21.78
C LEU A 240 12.66 -11.83 -22.41
N SER A 241 12.01 -11.21 -23.40
CA SER A 241 12.47 -10.02 -24.12
C SER A 241 11.64 -8.81 -23.73
#